data_AF-H9UB04-F1
#
_entry.id   AF-H9UB04-F1
#
_cell.length_a   1.000
_cell.length_b   1.000
_cell.length_c   1.000
_cell.angle_alpha   90.00
_cell.angle_beta   90.00
_cell.angle_gamma   90.00
#
_symmetry.space_group_name_H-M   'P 1'
#
loop_
_entity.id
_entity.type
_entity.pdbx_description
1 polymer ?
#
loop_
_entity_poly.entity_id
_entity_poly.type
_entity_poly.pdbx_seq_one_letter_code
_entity_poly.pdbx_strand_id
1 'polypeptide(L)'
;MQNNSPLITIGSTNLTILCDDTLQSPLHSEHGFSLLVERTGEPTILFDTGTTNIFMKNAEILGKDLTTVEYIVISHGHYDHAGGLKYLTYLGKKFKVYLRQDAFLPKYSGERFTGIDWEVIKDAFEYVIVKDKIVKITNFIYAFGPAWMRNNFEEPDPNFQIIKNNERARDFFEEELNLIIDEGDGIVLITGCAHRGIVNIVLDALELFDKKIKLLIGGFHLYKSSEEKVDKVVSILKSLPIDQIIPLHCSGELAKMKLTVRIL
;
A
#
# COMPACT_ATOMS: atom_id res chain seq x y z
N MET A 1 17.64 -16.57 -9.58
CA MET A 1 17.66 -15.17 -10.05
C MET A 1 16.22 -14.69 -9.99
N GLN A 2 15.88 -13.82 -9.04
CA GLN A 2 14.53 -13.25 -8.95
C GLN A 2 14.25 -12.44 -10.21
N ASN A 3 13.05 -12.59 -10.75
CA ASN A 3 12.57 -11.78 -11.87
C ASN A 3 12.33 -10.37 -11.31
N ASN A 4 13.39 -9.54 -11.22
CA ASN A 4 13.36 -8.18 -10.67
C ASN A 4 12.72 -7.18 -11.64
N SER A 5 11.71 -7.61 -12.39
CA SER A 5 10.94 -6.69 -13.24
C SER A 5 10.12 -5.78 -12.32
N PRO A 6 10.22 -4.45 -12.46
CA PRO A 6 9.33 -3.52 -11.75
C PRO A 6 7.89 -3.62 -12.26
N LEU A 7 7.66 -4.26 -13.41
CA LEU A 7 6.35 -4.47 -14.01
C LEU A 7 5.87 -5.91 -13.79
N ILE A 8 4.65 -6.03 -13.27
CA ILE A 8 3.92 -7.29 -13.06
C ILE A 8 2.59 -7.20 -13.81
N THR A 9 2.26 -8.21 -14.60
CA THR A 9 1.00 -8.27 -15.35
C THR A 9 0.16 -9.46 -14.88
N ILE A 10 -1.09 -9.18 -14.50
CA ILE A 10 -2.10 -10.19 -14.13
C ILE A 10 -3.38 -9.88 -14.90
N GLY A 11 -3.79 -10.80 -15.78
CA GLY A 11 -4.98 -10.59 -16.60
C GLY A 11 -4.85 -9.33 -17.47
N SER A 12 -5.78 -8.39 -17.29
CA SER A 12 -5.77 -7.09 -17.99
C SER A 12 -5.22 -5.93 -17.15
N THR A 13 -4.51 -6.26 -16.07
CA THR A 13 -3.94 -5.30 -15.12
C THR A 13 -2.41 -5.37 -15.12
N ASN A 14 -1.80 -4.20 -15.27
CA ASN A 14 -0.37 -3.96 -15.13
C ASN A 14 -0.10 -3.19 -13.83
N LEU A 15 0.84 -3.69 -13.04
CA LEU A 15 1.33 -3.09 -11.81
C LEU A 15 2.79 -2.70 -12.00
N THR A 16 3.09 -1.41 -11.94
CA THR A 16 4.47 -0.92 -12.05
C THR A 16 4.93 -0.39 -10.70
N ILE A 17 5.92 -1.04 -10.10
CA ILE A 17 6.57 -0.62 -8.85
C ILE A 17 7.40 0.62 -9.15
N LEU A 18 6.98 1.76 -8.62
CA LEU A 18 7.65 3.04 -8.79
C LEU A 18 8.54 3.40 -7.61
N CYS A 19 8.26 2.88 -6.41
CA CYS A 19 9.11 3.05 -5.24
C CYS A 19 9.09 1.79 -4.38
N ASP A 20 10.28 1.31 -4.02
CA ASP A 20 10.54 0.23 -3.07
C ASP A 20 11.99 0.35 -2.57
N ASP A 21 12.27 -0.20 -1.39
CA ASP A 21 13.58 -0.18 -0.73
C ASP A 21 14.69 -0.86 -1.54
N THR A 22 14.34 -1.75 -2.49
CA THR A 22 15.28 -2.67 -3.14
C THR A 22 15.34 -2.59 -4.67
N LEU A 23 14.74 -1.55 -5.27
CA LEU A 23 14.85 -1.30 -6.72
C LEU A 23 16.33 -1.17 -7.16
N GLN A 24 16.61 -1.65 -8.37
CA GLN A 24 17.96 -1.71 -8.94
C GLN A 24 18.10 -0.74 -10.12
N SER A 25 19.34 -0.30 -10.37
CA SER A 25 19.69 0.52 -11.53
C SER A 25 19.14 -0.08 -12.84
N PRO A 26 18.54 0.74 -13.73
CA PRO A 26 18.56 2.21 -13.75
C PRO A 26 17.58 2.89 -12.79
N LEU A 27 16.72 2.15 -12.08
CA LEU A 27 15.76 2.72 -11.12
C LEU A 27 16.44 3.12 -9.81
N HIS A 28 15.85 4.10 -9.14
CA HIS A 28 16.27 4.55 -7.82
C HIS A 28 15.42 3.88 -6.73
N SER A 29 16.04 3.57 -5.59
CA SER A 29 15.34 3.09 -4.40
C SER A 29 15.35 4.14 -3.28
N GLU A 30 14.31 4.12 -2.47
CA GLU A 30 14.23 4.79 -1.17
C GLU A 30 13.37 3.98 -0.23
N HIS A 31 13.45 4.28 1.07
CA HIS A 31 12.46 3.75 2.00
C HIS A 31 11.09 4.35 1.67
N GLY A 32 10.18 3.52 1.18
CA GLY A 32 8.82 3.90 0.85
C GLY A 32 8.22 3.02 -0.22
N PHE A 33 6.93 3.24 -0.47
CA PHE A 33 6.16 2.43 -1.41
C PHE A 33 5.37 3.30 -2.37
N SER A 34 5.37 2.91 -3.64
CA SER A 34 4.49 3.49 -4.67
C SER A 34 4.30 2.50 -5.81
N LEU A 35 3.05 2.33 -6.23
CA LEU A 35 2.65 1.39 -7.27
C LEU A 35 1.69 2.07 -8.25
N LEU A 36 2.05 2.07 -9.54
CA LEU A 36 1.16 2.49 -10.62
C LEU A 36 0.32 1.30 -11.06
N VAL A 37 -0.99 1.50 -11.13
CA VAL A 37 -1.98 0.49 -11.50
C VAL A 37 -2.67 0.91 -12.79
N GLU A 38 -2.49 0.11 -13.84
CA GLU A 38 -3.07 0.33 -15.15
C GLU A 38 -3.90 -0.90 -15.56
N ARG A 39 -5.22 -0.75 -15.58
CA ARG A 39 -6.15 -1.80 -16.02
C ARG A 39 -6.81 -1.40 -17.34
N THR A 40 -6.88 -2.31 -18.29
CA THR A 40 -7.49 -2.04 -19.61
C THR A 40 -8.94 -1.60 -19.45
N GLY A 41 -9.28 -0.43 -20.00
CA GLY A 41 -10.63 0.14 -19.94
C GLY A 41 -10.97 0.88 -18.65
N GLU A 42 -10.03 1.00 -17.71
CA GLU A 42 -10.22 1.70 -16.43
C GLU A 42 -9.24 2.87 -16.30
N PRO A 43 -9.61 3.92 -15.54
CA PRO A 43 -8.69 5.00 -15.18
C PRO A 43 -7.42 4.50 -14.47
N THR A 44 -6.28 5.11 -14.76
CA THR A 44 -5.00 4.82 -14.09
C THR A 44 -5.04 5.27 -12.63
N ILE A 45 -4.57 4.40 -11.73
CA ILE A 45 -4.49 4.66 -10.30
C ILE A 45 -3.04 4.66 -9.83
N LEU A 46 -2.68 5.61 -8.97
CA LEU A 46 -1.43 5.59 -8.23
C LEU A 46 -1.73 5.21 -6.78
N PHE A 47 -1.15 4.11 -6.30
CA PHE A 47 -1.27 3.68 -4.92
C PHE A 47 0.01 4.02 -4.16
N ASP A 48 -0.09 4.90 -3.17
CA ASP A 48 1.02 5.54 -2.47
C ASP A 48 2.03 6.26 -3.38
N THR A 49 2.92 7.05 -2.77
CA THR A 49 3.78 8.02 -3.45
C THR A 49 5.22 8.02 -2.94
N GLY A 50 5.62 7.07 -2.10
CA GLY A 50 6.96 7.04 -1.52
C GLY A 50 7.25 8.22 -0.59
N THR A 51 8.54 8.45 -0.34
CA THR A 51 9.04 9.54 0.53
C THR A 51 9.29 10.83 -0.25
N THR A 52 9.92 10.70 -1.42
CA THR A 52 10.36 11.85 -2.24
C THR A 52 9.78 11.81 -3.65
N ASN A 53 10.44 12.43 -4.63
CA ASN A 53 10.07 12.34 -6.03
C ASN A 53 10.67 11.12 -6.76
N ILE A 54 11.25 10.15 -6.04
CA ILE A 54 11.84 8.95 -6.64
C ILE A 54 10.82 8.17 -7.48
N PHE A 55 9.58 8.04 -7.01
CA PHE A 55 8.52 7.38 -7.78
C PHE A 55 8.25 8.09 -9.13
N MET A 56 8.38 9.42 -9.18
CA MET A 56 8.22 10.19 -10.43
C MET A 56 9.40 9.98 -11.38
N LYS A 57 10.63 9.98 -10.85
CA LYS A 57 11.83 9.70 -11.65
C LYS A 57 11.79 8.29 -12.23
N ASN A 58 11.37 7.31 -11.44
CA ASN A 58 11.21 5.93 -11.89
C ASN A 58 10.10 5.80 -12.91
N ALA A 59 8.99 6.54 -12.77
CA ALA A 59 7.96 6.60 -13.80
C ALA A 59 8.51 7.13 -15.13
N GLU A 60 9.28 8.20 -15.11
CA GLU A 60 9.95 8.75 -16.31
C GLU A 60 10.90 7.72 -16.97
N ILE A 61 11.76 7.07 -16.18
CA ILE A 61 12.68 6.02 -16.66
C ILE A 61 11.91 4.86 -17.32
N LEU A 62 10.75 4.51 -16.78
CA LEU A 62 9.89 3.42 -17.28
C LEU A 62 8.92 3.88 -18.38
N GLY A 63 8.98 5.14 -18.81
CA GLY A 63 8.09 5.68 -19.84
C GLY A 63 6.63 5.80 -19.41
N LYS A 64 6.37 5.96 -18.11
CA LYS A 64 5.04 6.13 -17.52
C LYS A 64 4.71 7.60 -17.31
N ASP A 65 3.65 8.07 -17.95
CA ASP A 65 3.17 9.45 -17.80
C ASP A 65 2.21 9.58 -16.60
N LEU A 66 2.72 10.15 -15.51
CA LEU A 66 1.94 10.36 -14.28
C LEU A 66 0.84 11.43 -14.42
N THR A 67 0.81 12.24 -15.48
CA THR A 67 -0.30 13.18 -15.71
C THR A 67 -1.60 12.45 -16.07
N THR A 68 -1.49 11.20 -16.55
CA THR A 68 -2.62 10.32 -16.87
C THR A 68 -3.28 9.69 -15.64
N VAL A 69 -2.63 9.73 -14.46
CA VAL A 69 -3.20 9.22 -13.20
C VAL A 69 -4.47 9.99 -12.87
N GLU A 70 -5.59 9.29 -12.75
CA GLU A 70 -6.88 9.91 -12.43
C GLU A 70 -7.14 9.92 -10.92
N TYR A 71 -6.82 8.81 -10.26
CA TYR A 71 -7.02 8.65 -8.82
C TYR A 71 -5.71 8.28 -8.13
N ILE A 72 -5.50 8.88 -6.96
CA ILE A 72 -4.45 8.50 -6.04
C ILE A 72 -5.12 7.88 -4.82
N VAL A 73 -4.59 6.76 -4.33
CA VAL A 73 -5.03 6.15 -3.08
C VAL A 73 -3.86 6.15 -2.11
N ILE A 74 -4.05 6.76 -0.95
CA ILE A 74 -3.05 6.74 0.12
C ILE A 74 -3.47 5.67 1.13
N SER A 75 -2.58 4.69 1.32
CA SER A 75 -2.80 3.59 2.25
C SER A 75 -2.88 4.08 3.69
N HIS A 76 -1.96 4.95 4.12
CA HIS A 76 -1.96 5.56 5.45
C HIS A 76 -1.07 6.81 5.49
N GLY A 77 -1.18 7.59 6.57
CA GLY A 77 -0.58 8.93 6.67
C GLY A 77 0.93 8.98 6.95
N HIS A 78 1.70 7.91 6.74
CA HIS A 78 3.14 7.94 6.98
C HIS A 78 3.93 8.59 5.84
N TYR A 79 5.08 9.17 6.18
CA TYR A 79 5.92 9.94 5.26
C TYR A 79 6.43 9.13 4.07
N ASP A 80 6.66 7.84 4.25
CA ASP A 80 7.19 6.91 3.26
C ASP A 80 6.11 6.35 2.30
N HIS A 81 4.87 6.82 2.47
CA HIS A 81 3.73 6.51 1.60
C HIS A 81 3.09 7.78 1.03
N ALA A 82 2.93 8.82 1.85
CA ALA A 82 2.27 10.07 1.47
C ALA A 82 3.24 11.21 1.15
N GLY A 83 4.55 11.05 1.42
CA GLY A 83 5.55 12.13 1.29
C GLY A 83 5.74 12.63 -0.14
N GLY A 84 5.57 11.74 -1.12
CA GLY A 84 5.64 12.07 -2.54
C GLY A 84 4.54 12.98 -3.07
N LEU A 85 3.39 13.08 -2.37
CA LEU A 85 2.25 13.90 -2.80
C LEU A 85 2.66 15.34 -3.12
N LYS A 86 3.48 15.98 -2.29
CA LYS A 86 3.92 17.37 -2.51
C LYS A 86 4.65 17.59 -3.83
N TYR A 87 5.20 16.56 -4.46
CA TYR A 87 5.87 16.67 -5.75
C TYR A 87 4.90 16.56 -6.94
N LEU A 88 3.75 15.91 -6.75
CA LEU A 88 2.71 15.84 -7.79
C LEU A 88 2.09 17.19 -8.07
N THR A 89 2.17 18.14 -7.13
CA THR A 89 1.65 19.50 -7.33
C THR A 89 2.38 20.23 -8.46
N TYR A 90 3.61 19.82 -8.80
CA TYR A 90 4.37 20.39 -9.92
C TYR A 90 3.87 19.94 -11.30
N LEU A 91 3.01 18.92 -11.38
CA LEU A 91 2.43 18.46 -12.65
C LEU A 91 1.27 19.37 -13.15
N GLY A 92 0.84 20.36 -12.35
CA GLY A 92 -0.21 21.29 -12.75
C GLY A 92 -1.61 20.67 -12.87
N LYS A 93 -1.78 19.40 -12.48
CA LYS A 93 -3.07 18.69 -12.40
C LYS A 93 -3.55 18.64 -10.96
N LYS A 94 -4.83 18.94 -10.74
CA LYS A 94 -5.49 18.73 -9.44
C LYS A 94 -5.98 17.28 -9.35
N PHE A 95 -5.18 16.41 -8.74
CA PHE A 95 -5.53 14.99 -8.60
C PHE A 95 -6.62 14.76 -7.54
N LYS A 96 -7.40 13.69 -7.73
CA LYS A 96 -8.32 13.17 -6.72
C LYS A 96 -7.61 12.16 -5.83
N VAL A 97 -7.57 12.42 -4.53
CA VAL A 97 -6.84 11.61 -3.54
C VAL A 97 -7.83 10.96 -2.58
N TYR A 98 -7.93 9.63 -2.63
CA TYR A 98 -8.68 8.82 -1.69
C TYR A 98 -7.83 8.50 -0.46
N LEU A 99 -8.37 8.80 0.71
CA LEU A 99 -7.78 8.48 2.02
C LEU A 99 -8.87 8.48 3.08
N ARG A 100 -8.57 7.96 4.27
CA ARG A 100 -9.46 8.09 5.45
C ARG A 100 -9.07 9.31 6.28
N GLN A 101 -10.04 9.87 7.01
CA GLN A 101 -9.89 11.12 7.78
C GLN A 101 -8.68 11.11 8.73
N ASP A 102 -8.40 9.99 9.39
CA ASP A 102 -7.35 9.89 10.40
C ASP A 102 -5.93 9.87 9.78
N ALA A 103 -5.79 9.81 8.45
CA ALA A 103 -4.52 9.99 7.75
C ALA A 103 -3.94 11.41 7.93
N PHE A 104 -4.80 12.41 8.16
CA PHE A 104 -4.38 13.80 8.40
C PHE A 104 -3.81 14.04 9.80
N LEU A 105 -4.00 13.10 10.73
CA LEU A 105 -3.51 13.26 12.10
C LEU A 105 -1.97 13.23 12.12
N PRO A 106 -1.30 14.04 12.97
CA PRO A 106 0.14 13.93 13.18
C PRO A 106 0.50 12.53 13.68
N LYS A 107 1.44 11.87 13.00
CA LYS A 107 1.88 10.50 13.32
C LYS A 107 3.31 10.48 13.85
N TYR A 108 3.57 9.58 14.78
CA TYR A 108 4.85 9.43 15.46
C TYR A 108 5.20 7.95 15.67
N SER A 109 6.49 7.66 15.70
CA SER A 109 7.07 6.38 16.14
C SER A 109 8.04 6.67 17.28
N GLY A 110 7.62 6.46 18.53
CA GLY A 110 8.26 7.10 19.67
C GLY A 110 8.27 8.62 19.48
N GLU A 111 9.35 9.33 19.81
CA GLU A 111 9.40 10.80 19.63
C GLU A 111 9.60 11.27 18.17
N ARG A 112 9.86 10.35 17.24
CA ARG A 112 10.11 10.71 15.84
C ARG A 112 8.80 10.94 15.13
N PHE A 113 8.61 12.14 14.56
CA PHE A 113 7.51 12.42 13.64
C PHE A 113 7.62 11.53 12.39
N THR A 114 6.55 10.82 12.05
CA THR A 114 6.44 9.92 10.90
C THR A 114 5.29 10.29 9.97
N GLY A 115 4.56 11.38 10.23
CA GLY A 115 3.53 11.90 9.33
C GLY A 115 4.11 12.76 8.20
N ILE A 116 3.22 13.46 7.48
CA ILE A 116 3.58 14.54 6.54
C ILE A 116 2.95 15.86 6.96
N ASP A 117 3.46 16.95 6.40
CA ASP A 117 2.85 18.27 6.56
C ASP A 117 1.69 18.43 5.55
N TRP A 118 0.50 18.02 5.98
CA TRP A 118 -0.73 18.10 5.17
C TRP A 118 -1.15 19.55 4.87
N GLU A 119 -0.75 20.52 5.71
CA GLU A 119 -1.12 21.93 5.54
C GLU A 119 -0.50 22.51 4.26
N VAL A 120 0.72 22.08 3.91
CA VAL A 120 1.43 22.50 2.68
C VAL A 120 0.67 22.08 1.41
N ILE A 121 -0.10 21.00 1.46
CA ILE A 121 -0.79 20.42 0.30
C ILE A 121 -2.31 20.44 0.38
N LYS A 122 -2.89 21.08 1.41
CA LYS A 122 -4.34 21.04 1.71
C LYS A 122 -5.24 21.48 0.56
N ASP A 123 -4.78 22.43 -0.27
CA ASP A 123 -5.55 22.98 -1.40
C ASP A 123 -5.09 22.42 -2.76
N ALA A 124 -4.02 21.61 -2.76
CA ALA A 124 -3.38 21.10 -3.97
C ALA A 124 -4.15 19.92 -4.60
N PHE A 125 -5.00 19.25 -3.83
CA PHE A 125 -5.72 18.05 -4.23
C PHE A 125 -7.22 18.18 -4.03
N GLU A 126 -7.98 17.33 -4.71
CA GLU A 126 -9.38 17.05 -4.35
C GLU A 126 -9.40 15.81 -3.46
N TYR A 127 -9.56 16.00 -2.15
CA TYR A 127 -9.57 14.89 -1.20
C TYR A 127 -10.94 14.21 -1.13
N VAL A 128 -10.95 12.90 -1.34
CA VAL A 128 -12.12 12.03 -1.17
C VAL A 128 -11.97 11.25 0.13
N ILE A 129 -12.75 11.65 1.14
CA ILE A 129 -12.68 11.03 2.48
C ILE A 129 -13.49 9.74 2.50
N VAL A 130 -12.80 8.61 2.54
CA VAL A 130 -13.39 7.28 2.66
C VAL A 130 -13.89 7.07 4.08
N LYS A 131 -15.21 6.84 4.23
CA LYS A 131 -15.86 6.59 5.52
C LYS A 131 -16.22 5.12 5.70
N ASP A 132 -16.78 4.54 4.65
CA ASP A 132 -17.24 3.15 4.62
C ASP A 132 -16.07 2.16 4.69
N LYS A 133 -16.37 0.90 5.05
CA LYS A 133 -15.40 -0.19 5.10
C LYS A 133 -14.81 -0.50 3.72
N ILE A 134 -15.61 -0.29 2.67
CA ILE A 134 -15.26 -0.51 1.27
C ILE A 134 -15.87 0.62 0.44
N VAL A 135 -15.10 1.14 -0.51
CA VAL A 135 -15.54 2.13 -1.49
C VAL A 135 -15.16 1.65 -2.88
N LYS A 136 -16.11 1.79 -3.81
CA LYS A 136 -15.88 1.55 -5.24
C LYS A 136 -15.25 2.81 -5.84
N ILE A 137 -14.03 2.72 -6.36
CA ILE A 137 -13.34 3.83 -7.03
C ILE A 137 -13.73 3.84 -8.51
N THR A 138 -13.72 2.68 -9.15
CA THR A 138 -14.10 2.49 -10.56
C THR A 138 -14.89 1.18 -10.73
N ASN A 139 -15.15 0.70 -11.96
CA ASN A 139 -15.99 -0.49 -12.14
C ASN A 139 -15.38 -1.74 -11.51
N PHE A 140 -14.05 -1.86 -11.58
CA PHE A 140 -13.30 -3.03 -11.13
C PHE A 140 -12.31 -2.73 -10.01
N ILE A 141 -12.20 -1.49 -9.55
CA ILE A 141 -11.21 -1.09 -8.54
C ILE A 141 -11.91 -0.54 -7.30
N TYR A 142 -11.51 -1.06 -6.15
CA TYR A 142 -12.08 -0.75 -4.84
C TYR A 142 -10.95 -0.43 -3.86
N ALA A 143 -11.24 0.43 -2.89
CA ALA A 143 -10.42 0.56 -1.69
C ALA A 143 -11.21 0.06 -0.48
N PHE A 144 -10.53 -0.61 0.46
CA PHE A 144 -11.16 -1.08 1.69
C PHE A 144 -10.24 -0.97 2.89
N GLY A 145 -10.84 -0.86 4.07
CA GLY A 145 -10.14 -0.74 5.34
C GLY A 145 -10.91 0.11 6.35
N PRO A 146 -10.42 0.23 7.59
CA PRO A 146 -9.25 -0.47 8.10
C PRO A 146 -9.56 -1.94 8.38
N ALA A 147 -8.57 -2.83 8.35
CA ALA A 147 -8.79 -4.26 8.55
C ALA A 147 -9.37 -4.57 9.94
N TRP A 148 -10.16 -5.65 10.06
CA TRP A 148 -10.59 -6.16 11.36
C TRP A 148 -9.44 -6.89 12.05
N MET A 149 -9.17 -6.55 13.31
CA MET A 149 -8.15 -7.24 14.11
C MET A 149 -8.71 -8.60 14.58
N ARG A 150 -8.46 -9.66 13.81
CA ARG A 150 -8.98 -11.03 14.08
C ARG A 150 -8.02 -11.87 14.92
N ASN A 151 -6.80 -11.40 15.11
CA ASN A 151 -5.74 -12.11 15.79
C ASN A 151 -4.93 -11.21 16.70
N ASN A 152 -4.21 -11.81 17.65
CA ASN A 152 -3.40 -11.12 18.67
C ASN A 152 -1.90 -11.08 18.35
N PHE A 153 -1.47 -11.57 17.18
CA PHE A 153 -0.05 -11.63 16.79
C PHE A 153 0.32 -10.58 15.74
N GLU A 154 -0.66 -9.95 15.08
CA GLU A 154 -0.48 -8.84 14.15
C GLU A 154 -1.12 -7.52 14.64
N GLU A 155 -1.15 -7.31 15.95
CA GLU A 155 -1.52 -5.99 16.46
C GLU A 155 -0.53 -4.91 15.99
N PRO A 156 -1.00 -3.69 15.69
CA PRO A 156 -0.13 -2.56 15.36
C PRO A 156 0.94 -2.32 16.44
N ASP A 157 2.17 -1.99 16.03
CA ASP A 157 3.28 -1.73 16.96
C ASP A 157 2.90 -0.64 17.96
N PRO A 158 2.98 -0.90 19.29
CA PRO A 158 2.59 0.06 20.32
C PRO A 158 3.44 1.33 20.36
N ASN A 159 4.58 1.37 19.66
CA ASN A 159 5.38 2.59 19.52
C ASN A 159 4.77 3.62 18.55
N PHE A 160 3.82 3.22 17.70
CA PHE A 160 3.13 4.16 16.84
C PHE A 160 2.07 4.95 17.60
N GLN A 161 2.06 6.26 17.37
CA GLN A 161 1.22 7.20 18.10
C GLN A 161 0.67 8.27 17.16
N ILE A 162 -0.53 8.76 17.49
CA ILE A 162 -1.19 9.89 16.83
C ILE A 162 -1.42 11.03 17.83
N ILE A 163 -1.50 12.26 17.32
CA ILE A 163 -2.07 13.38 18.06
C ILE A 163 -3.51 13.59 17.60
N LYS A 164 -4.48 13.31 18.47
CA LYS A 164 -5.93 13.49 18.22
C LYS A 164 -6.51 14.33 19.33
N ASN A 165 -7.22 15.41 18.98
CA ASN A 165 -7.75 16.38 19.95
C ASN A 165 -6.67 16.95 20.91
N ASN A 166 -5.46 17.21 20.39
CA ASN A 166 -4.29 17.65 21.15
C ASN A 166 -3.76 16.65 22.20
N GLU A 167 -4.21 15.40 22.16
CA GLU A 167 -3.73 14.33 23.03
C GLU A 167 -2.96 13.29 22.23
N ARG A 168 -1.88 12.76 22.82
CA ARG A 168 -1.09 11.68 22.24
C ARG A 168 -1.71 10.35 22.61
N ALA A 169 -2.07 9.55 21.62
CA ALA A 169 -2.66 8.23 21.79
C ALA A 169 -1.91 7.18 20.94
N ARG A 170 -2.04 5.89 21.29
CA ARG A 170 -1.55 4.79 20.45
C ARG A 170 -2.26 4.85 19.09
N ASP A 171 -1.50 4.67 18.02
CA ASP A 171 -2.04 4.57 16.68
C ASP A 171 -2.46 3.13 16.39
N PHE A 172 -3.74 2.95 16.09
CA PHE A 172 -4.30 1.67 15.65
C PHE A 172 -4.53 1.64 14.14
N PHE A 173 -4.08 2.66 13.40
CA PHE A 173 -4.19 2.75 11.95
C PHE A 173 -5.64 2.65 11.46
N GLU A 174 -6.53 3.42 12.10
CA GLU A 174 -7.96 3.51 11.70
C GLU A 174 -8.14 4.10 10.29
N GLU A 175 -7.07 4.70 9.75
CA GLU A 175 -7.02 5.23 8.40
C GLU A 175 -6.55 4.23 7.33
N GLU A 176 -6.05 3.05 7.71
CA GLU A 176 -5.39 2.15 6.77
C GLU A 176 -6.34 1.69 5.65
N LEU A 177 -5.91 1.89 4.41
CA LEU A 177 -6.60 1.45 3.18
C LEU A 177 -5.72 0.49 2.39
N ASN A 178 -6.40 -0.45 1.74
CA ASN A 178 -5.86 -1.42 0.81
C ASN A 178 -6.63 -1.32 -0.52
N LEU A 179 -6.01 -1.71 -1.63
CA LEU A 179 -6.63 -1.68 -2.96
C LEU A 179 -6.97 -3.10 -3.42
N ILE A 180 -8.15 -3.24 -4.02
CA ILE A 180 -8.60 -4.46 -4.71
C ILE A 180 -8.84 -4.14 -6.17
N ILE A 181 -8.35 -5.00 -7.04
CA ILE A 181 -8.68 -5.03 -8.47
C ILE A 181 -9.38 -6.35 -8.76
N ASP A 182 -10.62 -6.27 -9.23
CA ASP A 182 -11.42 -7.43 -9.60
C ASP A 182 -11.13 -7.86 -11.05
N GLU A 183 -10.48 -9.01 -11.21
CA GLU A 183 -10.17 -9.63 -12.51
C GLU A 183 -11.28 -10.57 -13.02
N GLY A 184 -12.41 -10.66 -12.31
CA GLY A 184 -13.51 -11.57 -12.60
C GLY A 184 -13.34 -12.93 -11.95
N ASP A 185 -12.28 -13.67 -12.31
CA ASP A 185 -11.95 -15.02 -11.79
C ASP A 185 -11.13 -15.01 -10.48
N GLY A 186 -10.84 -13.83 -9.95
CA GLY A 186 -10.14 -13.62 -8.70
C GLY A 186 -9.80 -12.13 -8.51
N ILE A 187 -9.13 -11.82 -7.41
CA ILE A 187 -8.75 -10.45 -7.05
C ILE A 187 -7.24 -10.26 -7.00
N VAL A 188 -6.78 -9.06 -7.35
CA VAL A 188 -5.44 -8.57 -6.98
C VAL A 188 -5.60 -7.71 -5.73
N LEU A 189 -4.86 -8.03 -4.68
CA LEU A 189 -4.84 -7.31 -3.41
C LEU A 189 -3.51 -6.58 -3.24
N ILE A 190 -3.58 -5.26 -3.09
CA ILE A 190 -2.44 -4.38 -2.88
C ILE A 190 -2.54 -3.75 -1.49
N THR A 191 -1.46 -3.81 -0.72
CA THR A 191 -1.33 -3.19 0.61
C THR A 191 -0.15 -2.21 0.63
N GLY A 192 -0.26 -1.16 1.46
CA GLY A 192 0.85 -0.26 1.77
C GLY A 192 1.84 -0.92 2.73
N CYS A 193 1.58 -0.79 4.04
CA CYS A 193 2.42 -1.39 5.09
C CYS A 193 1.78 -2.60 5.79
N ALA A 194 0.46 -2.75 5.81
CA ALA A 194 -0.26 -3.74 6.60
C ALA A 194 -0.01 -3.64 8.12
N HIS A 195 -0.11 -2.44 8.69
CA HIS A 195 0.03 -2.22 10.13
C HIS A 195 -1.03 -2.95 10.95
N ARG A 196 -2.22 -3.17 10.39
CA ARG A 196 -3.26 -4.00 11.02
C ARG A 196 -3.10 -5.51 10.79
N GLY A 197 -2.00 -5.94 10.19
CA GLY A 197 -1.71 -7.35 9.95
C GLY A 197 -2.13 -7.82 8.57
N ILE A 198 -1.20 -8.48 7.89
CA ILE A 198 -1.43 -8.97 6.54
C ILE A 198 -2.42 -10.13 6.52
N VAL A 199 -2.44 -10.99 7.54
CA VAL A 199 -3.46 -12.05 7.63
C VAL A 199 -4.84 -11.44 7.81
N ASN A 200 -4.97 -10.42 8.66
CA ASN A 200 -6.24 -9.72 8.86
C ASN A 200 -6.76 -9.08 7.55
N ILE A 201 -5.89 -8.39 6.80
CA ILE A 201 -6.24 -7.75 5.52
C ILE A 201 -6.67 -8.80 4.48
N VAL A 202 -5.94 -9.91 4.37
CA VAL A 202 -6.26 -11.00 3.45
C VAL A 202 -7.61 -11.61 3.79
N LEU A 203 -7.88 -11.90 5.08
CA LEU A 203 -9.15 -12.48 5.50
C LEU A 203 -10.33 -11.54 5.21
N ASP A 204 -10.17 -10.24 5.44
CA ASP A 204 -11.17 -9.23 5.06
C ASP A 204 -11.41 -9.21 3.55
N ALA A 205 -10.36 -9.27 2.72
CA ALA A 205 -10.49 -9.28 1.27
C ALA A 205 -11.23 -10.52 0.76
N LEU A 206 -10.89 -11.70 1.29
CA LEU A 206 -11.57 -12.95 0.94
C LEU A 206 -13.04 -12.92 1.31
N GLU A 207 -13.39 -12.37 2.47
CA GLU A 207 -14.78 -12.24 2.93
C GLU A 207 -15.58 -11.21 2.12
N LEU A 208 -14.98 -10.06 1.81
CA LEU A 208 -15.65 -8.97 1.08
C LEU A 208 -15.94 -9.31 -0.39
N PHE A 209 -15.08 -10.11 -1.03
CA PHE A 209 -15.17 -10.39 -2.47
C PHE A 209 -15.55 -11.83 -2.81
N ASP A 210 -15.52 -12.75 -1.85
CA ASP A 210 -15.79 -14.18 -2.03
C ASP A 210 -15.06 -14.77 -3.26
N LYS A 211 -13.77 -14.40 -3.38
CA LYS A 211 -12.90 -14.72 -4.51
C LYS A 211 -11.51 -15.07 -4.00
N LYS A 212 -10.83 -15.99 -4.71
CA LYS A 212 -9.40 -16.23 -4.47
C LYS A 212 -8.57 -14.98 -4.77
N ILE A 213 -7.41 -14.87 -4.14
CA ILE A 213 -6.45 -13.79 -4.41
C ILE A 213 -5.45 -14.29 -5.45
N LYS A 214 -5.52 -13.76 -6.67
CA LYS A 214 -4.57 -14.09 -7.74
C LYS A 214 -3.17 -13.54 -7.45
N LEU A 215 -3.13 -12.36 -6.83
CA LEU A 215 -1.89 -11.71 -6.44
C LEU A 215 -2.10 -10.91 -5.16
N LEU A 216 -1.30 -11.19 -4.14
CA LEU A 216 -1.09 -10.32 -2.99
C LEU A 216 0.25 -9.60 -3.16
N ILE A 217 0.27 -8.26 -3.12
CA ILE A 217 1.49 -7.46 -3.31
C ILE A 217 1.52 -6.26 -2.37
N GLY A 218 2.71 -5.91 -1.87
CA GLY A 218 2.93 -4.73 -1.04
C GLY A 218 3.72 -5.00 0.24
N GLY A 219 3.71 -4.06 1.18
CA GLY A 219 4.40 -4.19 2.46
C GLY A 219 3.56 -4.96 3.50
N PHE A 220 4.23 -5.83 4.27
CA PHE A 220 3.61 -6.68 5.30
C PHE A 220 4.03 -6.34 6.75
N HIS A 221 4.85 -5.31 6.95
CA HIS A 221 5.39 -4.85 8.24
C HIS A 221 6.09 -5.91 9.10
N LEU A 222 6.73 -6.90 8.48
CA LEU A 222 7.37 -8.02 9.18
C LEU A 222 8.87 -7.81 9.47
N TYR A 223 9.50 -6.72 8.99
CA TYR A 223 10.96 -6.52 9.11
C TYR A 223 11.51 -6.48 10.54
N LYS A 224 10.69 -6.12 11.54
CA LYS A 224 11.03 -6.12 12.97
C LYS A 224 10.40 -7.27 13.76
N SER A 225 9.68 -8.16 13.08
CA SER A 225 9.02 -9.29 13.73
C SER A 225 10.02 -10.40 14.07
N SER A 226 9.75 -11.16 15.13
CA SER A 226 10.50 -12.37 15.43
C SER A 226 10.36 -13.39 14.30
N GLU A 227 11.37 -14.26 14.13
CA GLU A 227 11.29 -15.33 13.14
C GLU A 227 10.05 -16.21 13.35
N GLU A 228 9.69 -16.54 14.60
CA GLU A 228 8.48 -17.27 14.94
C GLU A 228 7.21 -16.59 14.40
N LYS A 229 7.08 -15.27 14.57
CA LYS A 229 5.95 -14.51 14.03
C LYS A 229 5.94 -14.54 12.50
N VAL A 230 7.11 -14.37 11.87
CA VAL A 230 7.23 -14.46 10.40
C VAL A 230 6.80 -15.84 9.92
N ASP A 231 7.28 -16.92 10.53
CA ASP A 231 6.89 -18.28 10.16
C ASP A 231 5.40 -18.55 10.32
N LYS A 232 4.82 -18.07 11.41
CA LYS A 232 3.38 -18.17 11.64
C LYS A 232 2.58 -17.47 10.54
N VAL A 233 2.92 -16.22 10.21
CA VAL A 233 2.26 -15.46 9.14
C VAL A 233 2.43 -16.15 7.80
N VAL A 234 3.65 -16.57 7.44
CA VAL A 234 3.94 -17.29 6.20
C VAL A 234 3.13 -18.58 6.08
N SER A 235 3.06 -19.37 7.16
CA SER A 235 2.29 -20.61 7.18
C SER A 235 0.80 -20.36 6.94
N ILE A 236 0.25 -19.30 7.54
CA ILE A 236 -1.17 -18.96 7.36
C ILE A 236 -1.40 -18.51 5.92
N LEU A 237 -0.61 -17.58 5.40
CA LEU A 237 -0.77 -17.08 4.03
C LEU A 237 -0.68 -18.21 3.00
N LYS A 238 0.22 -19.18 3.18
CA LYS A 238 0.34 -20.37 2.32
C LYS A 238 -0.84 -21.33 2.40
N SER A 239 -1.64 -21.27 3.46
CA SER A 239 -2.84 -22.11 3.63
C SER A 239 -4.12 -21.47 3.06
N LEU A 240 -4.07 -20.18 2.72
CA LEU A 240 -5.19 -19.41 2.18
C LEU A 240 -5.21 -19.50 0.65
N PRO A 241 -6.36 -19.25 -0.01
CA PRO A 241 -6.51 -19.32 -1.47
C PRO A 241 -5.84 -18.12 -2.16
N ILE A 242 -4.49 -18.13 -2.18
CA ILE A 242 -3.65 -17.10 -2.77
C ILE A 242 -2.72 -17.75 -3.81
N ASP A 243 -2.82 -17.35 -5.07
CA ASP A 243 -2.01 -17.93 -6.15
C ASP A 243 -0.56 -17.42 -6.11
N GLN A 244 -0.37 -16.12 -5.83
CA GLN A 244 0.95 -15.48 -5.81
C GLN A 244 1.06 -14.41 -4.72
N ILE A 245 2.22 -14.36 -4.06
CA ILE A 245 2.54 -13.36 -3.03
C ILE A 245 3.86 -12.67 -3.39
N ILE A 246 3.85 -11.34 -3.46
CA ILE A 246 5.02 -10.49 -3.73
C ILE A 246 5.20 -9.52 -2.55
N PRO A 247 5.95 -9.93 -1.50
CA PRO A 247 6.30 -9.03 -0.40
C PRO A 247 7.27 -7.95 -0.86
N LEU A 248 6.95 -6.69 -0.53
CA LEU A 248 7.74 -5.50 -0.85
C LEU A 248 8.01 -4.69 0.43
N HIS A 249 8.77 -3.61 0.31
CA HIS A 249 8.95 -2.57 1.30
C HIS A 249 9.30 -3.12 2.71
N CYS A 250 8.49 -2.77 3.71
CA CYS A 250 8.63 -3.09 5.13
C CYS A 250 8.45 -4.59 5.49
N SER A 251 8.32 -5.48 4.50
CA SER A 251 8.20 -6.92 4.74
C SER A 251 9.46 -7.55 5.36
N GLY A 252 10.64 -7.01 5.05
CA GLY A 252 11.93 -7.54 5.52
C GLY A 252 12.39 -8.82 4.81
N GLU A 253 13.71 -9.07 4.86
CA GLU A 253 14.37 -10.12 4.06
C GLU A 253 13.87 -11.54 4.35
N LEU A 254 13.58 -11.86 5.62
CA LEU A 254 13.12 -13.20 5.99
C LEU A 254 11.76 -13.54 5.36
N ALA A 255 10.80 -12.61 5.43
CA ALA A 255 9.49 -12.78 4.82
C ALA A 255 9.61 -12.80 3.29
N LYS A 256 10.41 -11.90 2.72
CA LYS A 256 10.69 -11.87 1.27
C LYS A 256 11.23 -13.21 0.78
N MET A 257 12.20 -13.78 1.48
CA MET A 257 12.77 -15.09 1.15
C MET A 257 11.74 -16.22 1.27
N LYS A 258 10.98 -16.30 2.37
CA LYS A 258 10.06 -17.42 2.64
C LYS A 258 8.78 -17.41 1.76
N LEU A 259 8.37 -16.25 1.25
CA LEU A 259 7.17 -16.08 0.41
C LEU A 259 7.45 -16.03 -1.09
N THR A 260 8.66 -15.64 -1.52
CA THR A 260 9.01 -15.58 -2.95
C THR A 260 9.28 -16.96 -3.57
N VAL A 261 9.45 -18.01 -2.76
CA VAL A 261 9.54 -19.39 -3.26
C VAL A 261 8.19 -19.75 -3.88
N ARG A 262 8.14 -19.82 -5.22
CA ARG A 262 6.96 -20.22 -5.99
C ARG A 262 6.32 -21.46 -5.38
N ILE A 263 5.04 -21.35 -5.04
CA ILE A 263 4.18 -22.51 -4.88
C ILE A 263 4.06 -23.10 -6.29
N LEU A 264 4.74 -24.23 -6.51
CA LEU A 264 4.67 -25.02 -7.74
C LEU A 264 3.39 -25.86 -7.74
#